data_AF-A0A1A8MN57-F1
#
_entry.id   AF-A0A1A8MN57-F1
#
_cell.length_a   1.000
_cell.length_b   1.000
_cell.length_c   1.000
_cell.angle_alpha   90.00
_cell.angle_beta   90.00
_cell.angle_gamma   90.00
#
_symmetry.space_group_name_H-M   'P 1'
#
loop_
_entity.id
_entity.type
_entity.pdbx_description
1 polymer ?
#
loop_
_entity_poly.entity_id
_entity_poly.type
_entity_poly.pdbx_seq_one_letter_code
_entity_poly.pdbx_strand_id
1 'polypeptide(L)'
;MRRKLTQIQMKITSNRMTNPTGDLPLPLLIICLVSINPLPTASGVTGKPPDLSEYDVYEDTVTPSGLVPVSQQAIQRCDYDPCREDQTPCLTLSAATGCSCPGFTLDSDIPEAPKLKSVSYNGSGVVVRWCASYSQVTTYVVAVEGHEDELVLEETRRSGIVQDMDHRAKVCVFAVNSAGKSDGSCMMYRPVDNWLPLTSGLIGGAVSLLLLLLLVGLLWRRRRQKDMETRNV
;
A
#
# COMPACT_ATOMS: atom_id res chain seq x y z
N MET A 1 -8.44 6.99 63.18
CA MET A 1 -8.28 7.15 61.72
C MET A 1 -9.05 6.05 61.00
N ARG A 2 -10.16 6.37 60.33
CA ARG A 2 -11.00 5.42 59.58
C ARG A 2 -10.41 5.23 58.18
N ARG A 3 -10.02 4.01 57.80
CA ARG A 3 -9.64 3.68 56.42
C ARG A 3 -10.91 3.47 55.60
N LYS A 4 -11.15 4.32 54.60
CA LYS A 4 -12.19 4.12 53.59
C LYS A 4 -11.73 3.03 52.62
N LEU A 5 -12.49 1.94 52.48
CA LEU A 5 -12.39 1.04 51.34
C LEU A 5 -13.07 1.70 50.13
N THR A 6 -12.33 1.88 49.04
CA THR A 6 -12.86 2.23 47.73
C THR A 6 -13.29 0.97 46.99
N GLN A 7 -14.59 0.85 46.75
CA GLN A 7 -15.21 -0.15 45.87
C GLN A 7 -14.92 0.20 44.40
N ILE A 8 -14.28 -0.69 43.66
CA ILE A 8 -14.10 -0.58 42.21
C ILE A 8 -15.27 -1.30 41.54
N GLN A 9 -16.22 -0.55 41.00
CA GLN A 9 -17.33 -1.07 40.21
C GLN A 9 -16.83 -1.49 38.82
N MET A 10 -16.83 -2.79 38.54
CA MET A 10 -16.63 -3.33 37.19
C MET A 10 -17.90 -3.09 36.36
N LYS A 11 -17.79 -2.21 35.36
CA LYS A 11 -18.86 -1.95 34.39
C LYS A 11 -18.66 -2.90 33.21
N ILE A 12 -19.41 -3.99 33.18
CA ILE A 12 -19.46 -4.93 32.06
C ILE A 12 -20.30 -4.27 30.95
N THR A 13 -19.64 -3.71 29.95
CA THR A 13 -20.31 -3.20 28.75
C THR A 13 -20.42 -4.35 27.73
N SER A 14 -21.65 -4.82 27.55
CA SER A 14 -22.02 -5.80 26.52
C SER A 14 -22.08 -5.11 25.16
N ASN A 15 -21.15 -5.43 24.27
CA ASN A 15 -21.18 -4.96 22.89
C ASN A 15 -21.92 -5.99 22.03
N ARG A 16 -23.11 -5.58 21.58
CA ARG A 16 -24.01 -6.30 20.68
C ARG A 16 -23.35 -6.41 19.31
N MET A 17 -23.01 -7.63 18.88
CA MET A 17 -22.61 -7.93 17.50
C MET A 17 -23.81 -7.71 16.58
N THR A 18 -23.74 -6.69 15.73
CA THR A 18 -24.61 -6.56 14.56
C THR A 18 -23.87 -7.17 13.37
N ASN A 19 -24.40 -8.28 12.86
CA ASN A 19 -23.99 -8.96 11.64
C ASN A 19 -24.64 -8.25 10.44
N PRO A 20 -23.89 -7.68 9.49
CA PRO A 20 -24.42 -7.29 8.20
C PRO A 20 -24.24 -8.44 7.21
N THR A 21 -25.28 -9.26 7.06
CA THR A 21 -25.41 -10.17 5.93
C THR A 21 -25.53 -9.30 4.67
N GLY A 22 -24.51 -9.34 3.82
CA GLY A 22 -24.48 -8.60 2.56
C GLY A 22 -25.50 -9.16 1.59
N ASP A 23 -26.39 -8.28 1.14
CA ASP A 23 -27.25 -8.46 -0.02
C ASP A 23 -26.41 -8.64 -1.29
N LEU A 24 -26.77 -9.65 -2.08
CA LEU A 24 -26.15 -9.96 -3.36
C LEU A 24 -27.11 -9.55 -4.49
N PRO A 25 -26.74 -8.62 -5.39
CA PRO A 25 -27.46 -8.42 -6.63
C PRO A 25 -26.60 -8.72 -7.87
N LEU A 26 -27.19 -9.58 -8.72
CA LEU A 26 -27.21 -9.57 -10.19
C LEU A 26 -25.92 -9.90 -11.00
N PRO A 27 -26.01 -10.87 -11.94
CA PRO A 27 -25.05 -11.01 -13.04
C PRO A 27 -25.45 -10.09 -14.21
N LEU A 28 -24.55 -9.20 -14.63
CA LEU A 28 -24.73 -8.39 -15.84
C LEU A 28 -24.10 -9.11 -17.04
N LEU A 29 -24.97 -9.54 -17.95
CA LEU A 29 -24.65 -9.98 -19.30
C LEU A 29 -24.01 -8.82 -20.09
N ILE A 30 -22.82 -9.08 -20.63
CA ILE A 30 -22.12 -8.19 -21.56
C ILE A 30 -22.80 -8.32 -22.93
N ILE A 31 -23.50 -7.27 -23.35
CA ILE A 31 -23.94 -7.10 -24.75
C ILE A 31 -23.00 -6.08 -25.39
N CYS A 32 -22.07 -6.57 -26.21
CA CYS A 32 -21.22 -5.75 -27.08
C CYS A 32 -22.09 -5.14 -28.19
N LEU A 33 -22.29 -3.82 -28.16
CA LEU A 33 -22.75 -3.07 -29.33
C LEU A 33 -21.58 -2.25 -29.88
N VAL A 34 -21.10 -2.73 -31.03
CA VAL A 34 -20.15 -2.07 -31.91
C VAL A 34 -20.84 -0.86 -32.53
N SER A 35 -20.45 0.35 -32.15
CA SER A 35 -20.79 1.55 -32.91
C SER A 35 -19.67 1.83 -33.90
N ILE A 36 -19.94 1.50 -35.16
CA ILE A 36 -19.16 1.87 -36.33
C ILE A 36 -19.41 3.36 -36.56
N ASN A 37 -18.41 4.22 -36.35
CA ASN A 37 -18.48 5.60 -36.83
C ASN A 37 -17.75 5.70 -38.19
N PRO A 38 -18.37 6.34 -39.19
CA PRO A 38 -17.82 6.43 -40.53
C PRO A 38 -16.72 7.50 -40.64
N LEU A 39 -15.74 7.14 -41.46
CA LEU A 39 -14.71 7.97 -42.08
C LEU A 39 -15.30 9.25 -42.72
N PRO A 40 -14.72 10.44 -42.47
CA PRO A 40 -14.84 11.56 -43.39
C PRO A 40 -13.66 11.56 -44.36
N THR A 41 -13.98 11.34 -45.63
CA THR A 41 -13.11 11.52 -46.78
C THR A 41 -12.93 13.01 -47.11
N ALA A 42 -11.70 13.34 -47.53
CA ALA A 42 -11.28 14.48 -48.34
C ALA A 42 -11.28 15.90 -47.71
N SER A 43 -10.07 16.44 -47.59
CA SER A 43 -9.71 17.64 -48.33
C SER A 43 -8.26 17.55 -48.78
N GLY A 44 -8.07 17.37 -50.08
CA GLY A 44 -6.78 17.56 -50.72
C GLY A 44 -6.46 19.05 -50.76
N VAL A 45 -5.31 19.43 -50.22
CA VAL A 45 -4.66 20.69 -50.54
C VAL A 45 -3.24 20.36 -50.99
N THR A 46 -3.08 20.30 -52.30
CA THR A 46 -1.79 20.28 -52.98
C THR A 46 -1.18 21.67 -52.84
N GLY A 47 -0.26 21.84 -51.90
CA GLY A 47 0.55 23.04 -51.71
C GLY A 47 2.03 22.73 -51.96
N LYS A 48 2.58 23.33 -53.00
CA LYS A 48 3.95 23.24 -53.52
C LYS A 48 5.02 23.59 -52.45
N PRO A 49 6.20 22.94 -52.43
CA PRO A 49 7.26 23.31 -51.49
C PRO A 49 7.87 24.67 -51.89
N PRO A 50 8.04 25.63 -50.96
CA PRO A 50 8.79 26.83 -51.25
C PRO A 50 10.29 26.54 -51.21
N ASP A 51 10.89 26.98 -52.30
CA ASP A 51 12.30 27.08 -52.66
C ASP A 51 13.15 27.69 -51.54
N LEU A 52 14.29 27.06 -51.26
CA LEU A 52 15.29 27.52 -50.29
C LEU A 52 16.26 28.46 -51.02
N SER A 53 16.10 29.77 -50.86
CA SER A 53 17.11 30.77 -51.24
C SER A 53 17.38 31.73 -50.08
N GLU A 54 18.54 31.51 -49.46
CA GLU A 54 19.61 32.48 -49.17
C GLU A 54 19.25 33.90 -48.65
N TYR A 55 19.67 34.12 -47.40
CA TYR A 55 20.08 35.36 -46.72
C TYR A 55 19.37 36.69 -46.98
N ASP A 56 18.87 37.28 -45.88
CA ASP A 56 19.18 38.67 -45.52
C ASP A 56 19.07 38.85 -43.99
N VAL A 57 20.11 39.45 -43.41
CA VAL A 57 20.17 39.88 -42.01
C VAL A 57 19.43 41.20 -41.91
N TYR A 58 18.32 41.24 -41.18
CA TYR A 58 17.65 42.49 -40.78
C TYR A 58 17.83 42.66 -39.27
N GLU A 59 18.75 43.53 -38.90
CA GLU A 59 18.77 44.15 -37.58
C GLU A 59 17.64 45.18 -37.57
N ASP A 60 16.51 44.87 -36.95
CA ASP A 60 15.46 45.87 -36.70
C ASP A 60 15.08 45.94 -35.23
N THR A 61 15.00 47.18 -34.83
CA THR A 61 14.89 47.81 -33.53
C THR A 61 13.74 47.29 -32.67
N VAL A 62 14.05 47.13 -31.38
CA VAL A 62 13.12 46.73 -30.32
C VAL A 62 12.08 47.85 -30.10
N THR A 63 10.93 47.74 -30.76
CA THR A 63 9.73 48.48 -30.35
C THR A 63 8.96 47.60 -29.36
N PRO A 64 8.72 48.03 -28.10
CA PRO A 64 7.94 47.24 -27.15
C PRO A 64 6.46 47.34 -27.51
N SER A 65 6.02 46.48 -28.43
CA SER A 65 4.61 46.24 -28.71
C SER A 65 3.95 45.60 -27.49
N GLY A 66 3.15 46.40 -26.79
CA GLY A 66 1.95 46.00 -26.06
C GLY A 66 2.07 44.80 -25.14
N LEU A 67 2.09 45.05 -23.83
CA LEU A 67 1.67 44.09 -22.82
C LEU A 67 0.24 43.64 -23.16
N VAL A 68 0.10 42.53 -23.87
CA VAL A 68 -1.13 41.74 -23.87
C VAL A 68 -1.31 41.33 -22.42
N PRO A 69 -2.43 41.68 -21.76
CA PRO A 69 -2.69 41.15 -20.43
C PRO A 69 -2.88 39.65 -20.61
N VAL A 70 -1.84 38.87 -20.29
CA VAL A 70 -1.96 37.44 -20.09
C VAL A 70 -3.05 37.30 -19.05
N SER A 71 -4.22 36.86 -19.49
CA SER A 71 -5.32 36.52 -18.59
C SER A 71 -4.71 35.62 -17.52
N GLN A 72 -4.77 36.04 -16.26
CA GLN A 72 -4.38 35.23 -15.12
C GLN A 72 -5.40 34.09 -14.95
N GLN A 73 -5.57 33.28 -16.00
CA GLN A 73 -6.16 31.96 -15.87
C GLN A 73 -5.27 31.25 -14.87
N ALA A 74 -5.79 31.12 -13.65
CA ALA A 74 -5.13 30.38 -12.59
C ALA A 74 -4.75 29.03 -13.18
N ILE A 75 -3.44 28.78 -13.34
CA ILE A 75 -2.97 27.55 -13.95
C ILE A 75 -3.49 26.41 -13.09
N GLN A 76 -4.42 25.63 -13.64
CA GLN A 76 -5.08 24.56 -12.93
C GLN A 76 -4.04 23.48 -12.59
N ARG A 77 -4.02 22.99 -11.35
CA ARG A 77 -3.14 21.87 -10.99
C ARG A 77 -3.62 20.57 -11.61
N CYS A 78 -2.69 19.71 -11.96
CA CYS A 78 -3.01 18.36 -12.42
C CYS A 78 -3.68 17.55 -11.31
N ASP A 79 -4.69 16.74 -11.68
CA ASP A 79 -5.29 15.75 -10.79
C ASP A 79 -4.35 14.53 -10.66
N TYR A 80 -3.29 14.73 -9.91
CA TYR A 80 -2.28 13.73 -9.62
C TYR A 80 -2.17 13.53 -8.11
N ASP A 81 -2.39 12.30 -7.65
CA ASP A 81 -2.30 11.92 -6.23
C ASP A 81 -1.02 11.11 -6.01
N PRO A 82 0.04 11.64 -5.37
CA PRO A 82 1.28 10.90 -5.18
C PRO A 82 1.15 9.53 -4.51
N CYS A 83 0.06 9.24 -3.80
CA CYS A 83 -0.19 7.97 -3.12
C CYS A 83 -0.99 6.96 -3.95
N ARG A 84 -1.56 7.35 -5.10
CA ARG A 84 -2.38 6.48 -5.95
C ARG A 84 -1.52 5.62 -6.89
N GLU A 85 -1.78 4.33 -6.88
CA GLU A 85 -1.10 3.34 -7.73
C GLU A 85 -1.65 3.34 -9.16
N ASP A 86 -0.81 2.99 -10.13
CA ASP A 86 -1.17 2.76 -11.54
C ASP A 86 -1.93 3.94 -12.20
N GLN A 87 -1.65 5.16 -11.75
CA GLN A 87 -2.17 6.38 -12.36
C GLN A 87 -1.23 6.91 -13.45
N THR A 88 -1.78 7.73 -14.36
CA THR A 88 -0.99 8.47 -15.34
C THR A 88 0.02 9.40 -14.66
N PRO A 89 1.32 9.36 -15.06
CA PRO A 89 2.33 10.28 -14.53
C PRO A 89 1.94 11.75 -14.72
N CYS A 90 2.31 12.59 -13.74
CA CYS A 90 1.90 14.00 -13.76
C CYS A 90 2.39 14.73 -15.03
N LEU A 91 3.63 14.45 -15.47
CA LEU A 91 4.18 15.03 -16.71
C LEU A 91 3.30 14.73 -17.91
N THR A 92 2.81 13.49 -18.04
CA THR A 92 1.88 13.09 -19.11
C THR A 92 0.53 13.81 -18.99
N LEU A 93 0.00 13.98 -17.76
CA LEU A 93 -1.22 14.77 -17.54
C LEU A 93 -1.03 16.24 -17.92
N SER A 94 0.13 16.83 -17.59
CA SER A 94 0.46 18.21 -17.92
C SER A 94 0.57 18.42 -19.43
N ALA A 95 1.18 17.48 -20.15
CA ALA A 95 1.30 17.52 -21.60
C ALA A 95 -0.07 17.38 -22.30
N ALA A 96 -0.97 16.56 -21.76
CA ALA A 96 -2.28 16.30 -22.34
C ALA A 96 -3.31 17.42 -22.06
N THR A 97 -3.23 18.09 -20.91
CA THR A 97 -4.28 19.01 -20.44
C THR A 97 -3.81 20.44 -20.19
N GLY A 98 -2.50 20.70 -20.23
CA GLY A 98 -1.92 22.02 -19.90
C GLY A 98 -1.95 22.35 -18.41
N CYS A 99 -2.27 21.40 -17.54
CA CYS A 99 -2.25 21.59 -16.10
C CYS A 99 -0.82 21.72 -15.55
N SER A 100 -0.67 22.35 -14.39
CA SER A 100 0.61 22.46 -13.70
C SER A 100 0.80 21.33 -12.69
N CYS A 101 1.90 20.61 -12.84
CA CYS A 101 2.40 19.69 -11.83
C CYS A 101 3.13 20.47 -10.72
N PRO A 102 2.99 20.10 -9.44
CA PRO A 102 3.84 20.62 -8.37
C PRO A 102 5.32 20.35 -8.72
N GLY A 103 6.23 21.29 -8.39
CA GLY A 103 7.62 21.28 -8.85
C GLY A 103 8.28 19.91 -8.80
N PHE A 104 8.36 19.25 -9.96
CA PHE A 104 9.12 18.03 -10.13
C PHE A 104 10.58 18.44 -10.33
N THR A 105 11.48 17.87 -9.54
CA THR A 105 12.92 17.97 -9.83
C THR A 105 13.21 17.40 -11.23
N LEU A 106 14.24 17.92 -11.88
CA LEU A 106 14.64 17.46 -13.21
C LEU A 106 15.21 16.05 -13.12
N ASP A 107 15.28 15.35 -14.26
CA ASP A 107 15.91 14.02 -14.32
C ASP A 107 17.40 14.05 -13.97
N SER A 108 18.03 15.22 -14.12
CA SER A 108 19.42 15.47 -13.76
C SER A 108 19.66 15.62 -12.26
N ASP A 109 18.60 15.72 -11.47
CA ASP A 109 18.67 15.86 -10.02
C ASP A 109 18.34 14.53 -9.36
N ILE A 110 19.11 14.17 -8.32
CA ILE A 110 18.81 12.97 -7.53
C ILE A 110 17.40 13.13 -6.93
N PRO A 111 16.52 12.10 -7.03
CA PRO A 111 15.16 12.20 -6.54
C PRO A 111 15.12 12.43 -5.03
N GLU A 112 14.09 13.14 -4.57
CA GLU A 112 13.75 13.12 -3.15
C GLU A 112 13.24 11.74 -2.74
N ALA A 113 13.46 11.38 -1.47
CA ALA A 113 12.97 10.12 -0.92
C ALA A 113 11.42 10.06 -0.98
N PRO A 114 10.84 8.91 -1.39
CA PRO A 114 9.40 8.73 -1.34
C PRO A 114 8.91 8.72 0.12
N LYS A 115 7.61 8.92 0.34
CA LYS A 115 7.04 8.90 1.69
C LYS A 115 6.53 7.51 2.02
N LEU A 116 7.30 6.73 2.78
CA LEU A 116 6.88 5.41 3.24
C LEU A 116 5.64 5.52 4.17
N LYS A 117 4.56 4.80 3.83
CA LYS A 117 3.27 4.85 4.53
C LYS A 117 3.06 3.69 5.48
N SER A 118 3.39 2.47 5.06
CA SER A 118 3.17 1.28 5.87
C SER A 118 4.05 0.12 5.44
N VAL A 119 4.44 -0.71 6.41
CA VAL A 119 5.06 -2.02 6.20
C VAL A 119 4.28 -3.04 7.04
N SER A 120 3.46 -3.87 6.38
CA SER A 120 2.48 -4.71 7.07
C SER A 120 2.27 -6.05 6.37
N TYR A 121 2.07 -7.12 7.13
CA TYR A 121 1.74 -8.43 6.57
C TYR A 121 0.27 -8.51 6.15
N ASN A 122 -0.02 -9.04 4.96
CA ASN A 122 -1.39 -9.19 4.44
C ASN A 122 -1.90 -10.65 4.36
N GLY A 123 -1.11 -11.63 4.78
CA GLY A 123 -1.43 -13.05 4.63
C GLY A 123 -0.56 -13.79 3.61
N SER A 124 -0.06 -13.11 2.58
CA SER A 124 0.83 -13.69 1.55
C SER A 124 2.25 -13.14 1.58
N GLY A 125 2.45 -11.96 2.16
CA GLY A 125 3.76 -11.35 2.31
C GLY A 125 3.70 -10.01 3.04
N VAL A 126 4.86 -9.38 3.17
CA VAL A 126 4.97 -8.04 3.76
C VAL A 126 4.73 -7.01 2.67
N VAL A 127 3.60 -6.32 2.78
CA VAL A 127 3.21 -5.23 1.88
C VAL A 127 3.83 -3.93 2.35
N VAL A 128 4.64 -3.36 1.48
CA VAL A 128 5.27 -2.05 1.63
C VAL A 128 4.45 -1.06 0.81
N ARG A 129 3.98 0.05 1.38
CA ARG A 129 3.25 1.10 0.65
C ARG A 129 3.90 2.46 0.85
N TRP A 130 3.97 3.27 -0.20
CA TRP A 130 4.55 4.62 -0.18
C TRP A 130 3.76 5.59 -1.06
N CYS A 131 4.04 6.88 -0.88
CA CYS A 131 3.67 7.92 -1.84
C CYS A 131 4.92 8.41 -2.56
N ALA A 132 4.78 8.72 -3.85
CA ALA A 132 5.84 9.32 -4.64
C ALA A 132 6.29 10.67 -4.07
N SER A 133 7.56 11.01 -4.29
CA SER A 133 8.07 12.37 -4.15
C SER A 133 7.69 13.22 -5.36
N TYR A 134 7.91 14.53 -5.27
CA TYR A 134 7.80 15.45 -6.40
C TYR A 134 9.15 15.50 -7.14
N SER A 135 9.57 14.36 -7.64
CA SER A 135 10.83 14.19 -8.39
C SER A 135 10.59 13.35 -9.63
N GLN A 136 11.40 13.53 -10.67
CA GLN A 136 11.38 12.63 -11.81
C GLN A 136 11.95 11.27 -11.36
N VAL A 137 11.14 10.22 -11.46
CA VAL A 137 11.46 8.86 -10.99
C VAL A 137 11.16 7.90 -12.10
N THR A 138 12.11 7.02 -12.41
CA THR A 138 11.95 5.94 -13.40
C THR A 138 11.60 4.61 -12.73
N THR A 139 12.14 4.36 -11.53
CA THR A 139 11.87 3.13 -10.77
C THR A 139 11.91 3.39 -9.26
N TYR A 140 11.23 2.52 -8.52
CA TYR A 140 11.37 2.39 -7.09
C TYR A 140 12.16 1.13 -6.75
N VAL A 141 12.91 1.21 -5.67
CA VAL A 141 13.66 0.07 -5.13
C VAL A 141 13.24 -0.14 -3.68
N VAL A 142 12.86 -1.36 -3.33
CA VAL A 142 12.58 -1.78 -1.95
C VAL A 142 13.71 -2.68 -1.49
N ALA A 143 14.39 -2.28 -0.41
CA ALA A 143 15.47 -3.07 0.20
C ALA A 143 15.11 -3.44 1.64
N VAL A 144 15.55 -4.62 2.04
CA VAL A 144 15.41 -5.13 3.41
C VAL A 144 16.78 -5.31 4.01
N GLU A 145 16.98 -4.76 5.21
CA GLU A 145 18.23 -4.92 5.95
C GLU A 145 18.53 -6.41 6.19
N GLY A 146 19.71 -6.85 5.77
CA GLY A 146 20.14 -8.25 5.87
C GLY A 146 19.78 -9.13 4.67
N HIS A 147 19.09 -8.59 3.65
CA HIS A 147 18.82 -9.26 2.39
C HIS A 147 19.69 -8.66 1.27
N GLU A 148 20.25 -9.50 0.40
CA GLU A 148 21.02 -9.06 -0.76
C GLU A 148 20.12 -8.62 -1.92
N ASP A 149 18.94 -9.25 -2.05
CA ASP A 149 18.00 -8.98 -3.12
C ASP A 149 17.20 -7.69 -2.88
N GLU A 150 17.19 -6.82 -3.89
CA GLU A 150 16.33 -5.64 -3.93
C GLU A 150 15.14 -5.86 -4.87
N LEU A 151 13.95 -5.44 -4.45
CA LEU A 151 12.76 -5.47 -5.30
C LEU A 151 12.68 -4.16 -6.10
N VAL A 152 12.84 -4.26 -7.42
CA VAL A 152 12.71 -3.12 -8.35
C VAL A 152 11.30 -3.07 -8.92
N LEU A 153 10.69 -1.88 -8.89
CA LEU A 153 9.30 -1.62 -9.28
C LEU A 153 9.23 -0.41 -10.22
N GLU A 154 8.24 -0.40 -11.08
CA GLU A 154 7.98 0.69 -12.04
C GLU A 154 7.56 1.99 -11.33
N GLU A 155 7.76 3.13 -11.99
CA GLU A 155 7.42 4.49 -11.51
C GLU A 155 5.94 4.69 -11.12
N THR A 156 5.01 3.88 -11.63
CA THR A 156 3.58 3.96 -11.33
C THR A 156 3.19 3.23 -10.05
N ARG A 157 4.09 2.39 -9.50
CA ARG A 157 3.84 1.58 -8.31
C ARG A 157 3.86 2.41 -7.04
N ARG A 158 2.95 2.09 -6.13
CA ARG A 158 2.85 2.65 -4.77
C ARG A 158 2.83 1.57 -3.70
N SER A 159 2.91 0.31 -4.13
CA SER A 159 3.08 -0.82 -3.24
C SER A 159 3.99 -1.90 -3.83
N GLY A 160 4.58 -2.69 -2.94
CA GLY A 160 5.43 -3.84 -3.25
C GLY A 160 5.26 -4.93 -2.20
N ILE A 161 5.49 -6.18 -2.58
CA ILE A 161 5.37 -7.33 -1.68
C ILE A 161 6.75 -7.95 -1.51
N VAL A 162 7.23 -7.98 -0.26
CA VAL A 162 8.42 -8.71 0.13
C VAL A 162 8.00 -10.06 0.71
N GLN A 163 8.58 -11.13 0.19
CA GLN A 163 8.36 -12.50 0.68
C GLN A 163 9.36 -12.83 1.79
N ASP A 164 9.08 -13.90 2.54
CA ASP A 164 10.01 -14.51 3.50
C ASP A 164 10.57 -13.56 4.58
N MET A 165 9.74 -12.64 5.07
CA MET A 165 10.05 -11.79 6.23
C MET A 165 9.34 -12.32 7.47
N ASP A 166 10.01 -13.20 8.21
CA ASP A 166 9.53 -13.83 9.44
C ASP A 166 10.05 -13.16 10.72
N HIS A 167 11.01 -12.25 10.60
CA HIS A 167 11.67 -11.57 11.71
C HIS A 167 11.58 -10.04 11.60
N ARG A 168 12.00 -9.36 12.67
CA ARG A 168 12.08 -7.89 12.70
C ARG A 168 13.20 -7.42 11.77
N ALA A 169 12.87 -6.63 10.77
CA ALA A 169 13.83 -6.06 9.82
C ALA A 169 13.48 -4.61 9.46
N LYS A 170 14.49 -3.82 9.09
CA LYS A 170 14.29 -2.48 8.53
C LYS A 170 14.02 -2.60 7.04
N VAL A 171 12.92 -2.00 6.58
CA VAL A 171 12.56 -1.94 5.17
C VAL A 171 12.65 -0.51 4.70
N CYS A 172 13.34 -0.28 3.58
CA CYS A 172 13.52 1.03 2.98
C CYS A 172 12.99 1.05 1.54
N VAL A 173 12.40 2.17 1.14
CA VAL A 173 12.00 2.43 -0.23
C VAL A 173 12.77 3.63 -0.78
N PHE A 174 13.35 3.45 -1.96
CA PHE A 174 14.16 4.45 -2.64
C PHE A 174 13.49 4.81 -3.96
N ALA A 175 13.69 6.07 -4.38
CA ALA A 175 13.35 6.54 -5.70
C ALA A 175 14.63 6.63 -6.53
N VAL A 176 14.55 6.22 -7.80
CA VAL A 176 15.70 6.15 -8.71
C VAL A 176 15.36 6.83 -10.04
N ASN A 177 16.32 7.56 -10.59
CA ASN A 177 16.30 8.11 -11.94
C ASN A 177 17.71 8.07 -12.56
N SER A 178 17.93 8.78 -13.67
CA SER A 178 19.23 8.81 -14.35
C SER A 178 20.35 9.50 -13.55
N ALA A 179 20.01 10.42 -12.64
CA ALA A 179 20.96 11.09 -11.75
C ALA A 179 21.37 10.22 -10.55
N GLY A 180 20.52 9.29 -10.10
CA GLY A 180 20.88 8.31 -9.08
C GLY A 180 19.74 7.84 -8.18
N LYS A 181 20.11 7.29 -7.02
CA LYS A 181 19.22 6.74 -5.97
C LYS A 181 19.12 7.73 -4.81
N SER A 182 17.91 7.93 -4.30
CA SER A 182 17.64 8.82 -3.16
C SER A 182 18.12 8.27 -1.80
N ASP A 183 18.05 9.07 -0.72
CA ASP A 183 18.42 8.67 0.65
C ASP A 183 17.49 7.58 1.25
N GLY A 184 16.36 7.31 0.61
CA GLY A 184 15.39 6.29 1.02
C GLY A 184 14.51 6.68 2.21
N SER A 185 13.34 6.07 2.30
CA SER A 185 12.42 6.21 3.43
C SER A 185 12.18 4.85 4.07
N CYS A 186 12.44 4.74 5.37
CA CYS A 186 12.55 3.45 6.04
C CYS A 186 11.60 3.29 7.23
N MET A 187 11.15 2.06 7.48
CA MET A 187 10.32 1.68 8.61
C MET A 187 10.71 0.29 9.12
N MET A 188 10.61 0.08 10.44
CA MET A 188 10.82 -1.24 11.04
C MET A 188 9.58 -2.11 10.88
N TYR A 189 9.70 -3.22 10.17
CA TYR A 189 8.71 -4.29 10.21
C TYR A 189 8.80 -5.03 11.55
N ARG A 190 7.65 -5.34 12.12
CA ARG A 190 7.53 -6.20 13.30
C ARG A 190 6.47 -7.26 13.02
N PRO A 191 6.84 -8.54 12.93
CA PRO A 191 5.86 -9.61 12.80
C PRO A 191 4.95 -9.60 14.03
N VAL A 192 3.69 -9.93 13.82
CA VAL A 192 2.73 -10.06 14.93
C VAL A 192 3.01 -11.38 15.63
N ASP A 193 3.38 -11.32 16.90
CA ASP A 193 3.65 -12.49 17.72
C ASP A 193 2.37 -13.33 17.89
N ASN A 194 2.18 -14.35 17.07
CA ASN A 194 0.99 -15.21 17.13
C ASN A 194 1.13 -16.35 18.16
N TRP A 195 1.79 -16.11 19.29
CA TRP A 195 2.07 -17.14 20.32
C TRP A 195 0.87 -17.43 21.25
N LEU A 196 -0.23 -16.69 21.09
CA LEU A 196 -1.41 -16.76 21.96
C LEU A 196 -2.30 -18.03 21.80
N PRO A 197 -2.45 -18.68 20.62
CA PRO A 197 -3.32 -19.85 20.51
C PRO A 197 -2.65 -21.16 20.98
N LEU A 198 -1.32 -21.24 21.05
CA LEU A 198 -0.61 -22.45 21.48
C LEU A 198 -0.65 -22.67 22.99
N THR A 199 -0.84 -21.62 23.79
CA THR A 199 -0.92 -21.73 25.26
C THR A 199 -2.31 -22.13 25.75
N SER A 200 -3.37 -21.77 25.02
CA SER A 200 -4.76 -22.10 25.37
C SER A 200 -5.04 -23.61 25.30
N GLY A 201 -4.53 -24.30 24.28
CA GLY A 201 -4.71 -25.75 24.12
C GLY A 201 -3.92 -26.58 25.13
N LEU A 202 -2.71 -26.14 25.50
CA LEU A 202 -1.83 -26.83 26.45
C LEU A 202 -2.41 -26.87 27.86
N ILE A 203 -3.03 -25.77 28.29
CA ILE A 203 -3.67 -25.66 29.62
C ILE A 203 -4.94 -26.53 29.67
N GLY A 204 -5.79 -26.47 28.64
CA GLY A 204 -7.00 -27.29 28.56
C GLY A 204 -6.72 -28.80 28.52
N GLY A 205 -5.69 -29.20 27.76
CA GLY A 205 -5.24 -30.59 27.68
C GLY A 205 -4.66 -31.13 28.99
N ALA A 206 -3.78 -30.36 29.64
CA ALA A 206 -3.18 -30.76 30.91
C ALA A 206 -4.22 -30.91 32.03
N VAL A 207 -5.18 -29.98 32.12
CA VAL A 207 -6.26 -30.04 33.12
C VAL A 207 -7.17 -31.25 32.88
N SER A 208 -7.52 -31.53 31.62
CA SER A 208 -8.36 -32.69 31.27
C SER A 208 -7.67 -34.02 31.57
N LEU A 209 -6.37 -34.14 31.25
CA LEU A 209 -5.56 -35.31 31.56
C LEU A 209 -5.47 -35.54 33.09
N LEU A 210 -5.24 -34.47 33.85
CA LEU A 210 -5.15 -34.53 35.30
C LEU A 210 -6.47 -35.02 35.93
N LEU A 211 -7.61 -34.49 35.49
CA LEU A 211 -8.94 -34.92 35.92
C LEU A 211 -9.20 -36.40 35.60
N LEU A 212 -8.78 -36.85 34.41
CA LEU A 212 -8.91 -38.25 34.01
C LEU A 212 -8.10 -39.19 34.91
N LEU A 213 -6.85 -38.84 35.22
CA LEU A 213 -5.98 -39.62 36.11
C LEU A 213 -6.53 -39.71 37.53
N LEU A 214 -7.10 -38.61 38.05
CA LEU A 214 -7.75 -38.60 39.36
C LEU A 214 -8.98 -39.52 39.38
N LEU A 215 -9.82 -39.49 38.35
CA LEU A 215 -10.98 -40.38 38.23
C LEU A 215 -10.56 -41.85 38.18
N VAL A 216 -9.56 -42.19 37.37
CA VAL A 216 -9.02 -43.56 37.28
C VAL A 216 -8.47 -44.02 38.64
N GLY A 217 -7.70 -43.17 39.33
CA GLY A 217 -7.18 -43.47 40.66
C GLY A 217 -8.26 -43.70 41.71
N LEU A 218 -9.33 -42.88 41.71
CA LEU A 218 -10.47 -43.04 42.62
C LEU A 218 -11.24 -44.34 42.33
N LEU A 219 -11.49 -44.66 41.07
CA LEU A 219 -12.14 -45.91 40.66
C LEU A 219 -11.31 -47.13 41.07
N TRP A 220 -9.98 -47.06 40.93
CA TRP A 220 -9.10 -48.15 41.32
C TRP A 220 -9.09 -48.37 42.84
N ARG A 221 -9.05 -47.29 43.63
CA ARG A 221 -9.17 -47.39 45.10
C ARG A 221 -10.49 -48.02 45.53
N ARG A 222 -11.61 -47.60 44.93
CA ARG A 222 -12.93 -48.16 45.23
C ARG A 222 -13.02 -49.66 44.90
N ARG A 223 -12.46 -50.10 43.77
CA ARG A 223 -12.40 -51.52 43.41
C ARG A 223 -11.60 -52.32 44.44
N ARG A 224 -10.40 -51.85 44.81
CA ARG A 224 -9.58 -52.53 45.83
C ARG A 224 -10.28 -52.64 47.19
N GLN A 225 -11.01 -51.61 47.61
CA GLN A 225 -11.77 -51.67 48.86
C GLN A 225 -12.85 -52.74 48.81
N LYS A 226 -13.60 -52.82 47.70
CA LYS A 226 -14.60 -53.88 47.49
C LYS A 226 -13.96 -55.27 47.47
N ASP A 227 -12.81 -55.43 46.81
CA ASP A 227 -12.09 -56.71 46.75
C ASP A 227 -11.51 -57.15 48.11
N MET A 228 -11.22 -56.21 49.01
CA MET A 228 -10.81 -56.51 50.38
C MET A 228 -12.01 -56.85 51.27
N GLU A 229 -13.16 -56.21 51.04
CA GLU A 229 -14.38 -56.47 51.79
C GLU A 229 -15.01 -57.82 51.44
N THR A 230 -14.94 -58.25 50.17
CA THR A 230 -15.38 -59.60 49.74
C THR A 230 -14.43 -60.72 50.15
N ARG A 231 -13.19 -60.42 50.55
CA ARG A 231 -12.21 -61.42 51.01
C ARG A 231 -12.23 -61.65 52.53
N ASN A 232 -12.88 -60.76 53.28
CA ASN A 232 -13.00 -60.82 54.74
C ASN A 232 -14.36 -61.38 55.23
N VAL A 233 -15.15 -61.97 54.32
CA VAL A 233 -16.39 -62.71 54.58
C VAL A 233 -16.16 -64.17 54.17
#